data_AF-A0A8S3EY90-F1
#
_entry.id   AF-A0A8S3EY90-F1
#
_cell.length_a   1.000
_cell.length_b   1.000
_cell.length_c   1.000
_cell.angle_alpha   90.00
_cell.angle_beta   90.00
_cell.angle_gamma   90.00
#
_symmetry.space_group_name_H-M   'P 1'
#
loop_
_entity.id
_entity.type
_entity.pdbx_description
1 polymer ?
#
loop_
_entity_poly.entity_id
_entity_poly.type
_entity_poly.pdbx_seq_one_letter_code
_entity_poly.pdbx_strand_id
1 'polypeptide(L)'
;MIKIDRRGYKQRLRILCITTERLYIITKKNPYPKEHILFKDMLGIICTPCKDGFICVKTREMRDDRGDWLFLVDYPCEVVTQMFIAMGRDDNNDKYLKLESKFQHTRRSTGSFSDDGTVEARPSETFHIEYENYETLVIYTL
;
A
#
# COMPACT_ATOMS: atom_id res chain seq x y z
N MET A 1 2.61 -10.86 -8.23
CA MET A 1 2.37 -9.42 -7.95
C MET A 1 3.64 -8.61 -8.12
N ILE A 2 3.51 -7.36 -8.53
CA ILE A 2 4.59 -6.37 -8.49
C ILE A 2 4.31 -5.41 -7.35
N LYS A 3 5.20 -5.34 -6.36
CA LYS A 3 5.17 -4.28 -5.34
C LYS A 3 5.90 -3.06 -5.88
N ILE A 4 5.28 -1.90 -5.78
CA ILE A 4 5.89 -0.62 -6.14
C ILE A 4 6.49 -0.02 -4.86
N ASP A 5 7.80 0.19 -4.85
CA ASP A 5 8.46 0.86 -3.74
C ASP A 5 7.96 2.30 -3.62
N ARG A 6 7.65 2.74 -2.41
CA ARG A 6 7.26 4.14 -2.15
C ARG A 6 8.38 5.17 -2.44
N ARG A 7 9.64 4.72 -2.45
CA ARG A 7 10.81 5.57 -2.75
C ARG A 7 11.27 5.31 -4.18
N GLY A 8 11.01 6.26 -5.06
CA GLY A 8 11.40 6.20 -6.47
C GLY A 8 10.58 5.21 -7.31
N TYR A 9 9.44 4.73 -6.79
CA TYR A 9 8.42 3.96 -7.54
C TYR A 9 8.97 2.76 -8.31
N LYS A 10 10.04 2.14 -7.77
CA LYS A 10 10.68 0.98 -8.39
C LYS A 10 9.78 -0.24 -8.25
N GLN A 11 9.49 -0.86 -9.38
CA GLN A 11 8.76 -2.12 -9.45
C GLN A 11 9.61 -3.29 -8.97
N ARG A 12 9.04 -4.14 -8.12
CA ARG A 12 9.71 -5.33 -7.60
C ARG A 12 8.77 -6.52 -7.56
N LEU A 13 9.19 -7.62 -8.19
CA LEU A 13 8.46 -8.88 -8.11
C LEU A 13 8.43 -9.40 -6.67
N ARG A 14 7.22 -9.65 -6.17
CA ARG A 14 6.96 -10.13 -4.81
C ARG A 14 5.83 -11.15 -4.82
N ILE A 15 5.65 -11.80 -3.67
CA ILE A 15 4.49 -12.66 -3.41
C ILE A 15 3.70 -11.98 -2.30
N LEU A 16 2.39 -11.81 -2.53
CA LEU A 16 1.42 -11.40 -1.52
C LEU A 16 0.91 -12.66 -0.84
N CYS A 17 0.94 -12.69 0.49
CA CYS A 17 0.22 -13.72 1.24
C CYS A 17 -0.84 -13.04 2.09
N ILE A 18 -2.08 -13.49 1.95
CA ILE A 18 -3.23 -13.02 2.71
C ILE A 18 -3.53 -14.12 3.72
N THR A 19 -3.46 -13.81 5.02
CA THR A 19 -3.93 -14.72 6.08
C THR A 19 -5.21 -14.19 6.67
N THR A 20 -5.74 -14.84 7.70
CA THR A 20 -6.94 -14.40 8.43
C THR A 20 -6.74 -13.13 9.27
N GLU A 21 -5.49 -12.70 9.50
CA GLU A 21 -5.22 -11.57 10.39
C GLU A 21 -4.43 -10.44 9.70
N ARG A 22 -3.66 -10.78 8.67
CA ARG A 22 -2.67 -9.86 8.12
C ARG A 22 -2.24 -10.16 6.70
N LEU A 23 -1.68 -9.14 6.06
CA LEU A 23 -1.01 -9.24 4.78
C LEU A 23 0.50 -9.38 4.99
N TYR A 24 1.13 -10.24 4.19
CA TYR A 24 2.57 -10.40 4.14
C TYR A 24 3.10 -10.17 2.74
N ILE A 25 4.27 -9.55 2.66
CA ILE A 25 5.09 -9.47 1.44
C ILE A 25 6.32 -10.33 1.67
N ILE A 26 6.42 -11.42 0.91
CA ILE A 26 7.58 -12.30 0.91
C ILE A 26 8.37 -12.14 -0.39
N THR A 27 9.62 -12.58 -0.37
CA THR A 27 10.48 -12.62 -1.55
C THR A 27 10.68 -14.06 -1.98
N LYS A 28 10.83 -14.32 -3.28
CA LYS A 28 11.09 -15.69 -3.77
C LYS A 28 12.38 -16.30 -3.19
N LYS A 29 13.37 -15.46 -2.86
CA LYS A 29 14.68 -15.90 -2.35
C LYS A 29 14.72 -16.13 -0.85
N ASN A 30 13.79 -15.54 -0.10
CA ASN A 30 13.74 -15.63 1.35
C ASN A 30 12.28 -15.80 1.81
N PRO A 31 11.94 -16.97 2.41
CA PRO A 31 10.58 -17.26 2.84
C PRO A 31 10.15 -16.45 4.07
N TYR A 32 11.06 -15.77 4.77
CA TYR A 32 10.69 -14.90 5.88
C TYR A 32 9.98 -13.62 5.37
N PRO A 33 8.89 -13.18 6.03
CA PRO A 33 8.20 -11.96 5.65
C PRO A 33 9.10 -10.74 5.67
N LYS A 34 9.17 -10.06 4.53
CA LYS A 34 9.92 -8.80 4.42
C LYS A 34 9.17 -7.66 5.09
N GLU A 35 7.86 -7.62 4.89
CA GLU A 35 6.95 -6.61 5.42
C GLU A 35 5.60 -7.29 5.73
N HIS A 36 4.90 -6.81 6.75
CA HIS A 36 3.55 -7.27 7.08
C HIS A 36 2.68 -6.11 7.57
N ILE A 37 1.36 -6.25 7.45
CA ILE A 37 0.39 -5.32 8.01
C ILE A 37 -0.84 -6.07 8.52
N LEU A 38 -1.24 -5.79 9.76
CA LEU A 38 -2.45 -6.35 10.36
C LEU A 38 -3.68 -5.67 9.75
N PHE A 39 -4.77 -6.42 9.54
CA PHE A 39 -5.99 -5.84 8.98
C PHE A 39 -6.57 -4.71 9.83
N LYS A 40 -6.45 -4.77 11.16
CA LYS A 40 -6.87 -3.70 12.07
C LYS A 40 -6.13 -2.37 11.86
N ASP A 41 -4.97 -2.41 11.21
CA ASP A 41 -4.14 -1.24 10.91
C ASP A 41 -4.34 -0.76 9.47
N MET A 42 -5.17 -1.44 8.68
CA MET A 42 -5.60 -0.98 7.36
C MET A 42 -6.75 0.02 7.50
N LEU A 43 -6.64 1.14 6.79
CA LEU A 43 -7.69 2.17 6.72
C LEU A 43 -8.61 1.98 5.51
N GLY A 44 -8.18 1.18 4.53
CA GLY A 44 -8.92 0.97 3.29
C GLY A 44 -8.03 0.49 2.15
N ILE A 45 -8.67 0.27 1.01
CA ILE A 45 -8.12 -0.22 -0.24
C ILE A 45 -8.64 0.72 -1.31
N ILE A 46 -7.74 1.29 -2.11
CA ILE A 46 -8.06 2.05 -3.30
C ILE A 46 -7.67 1.21 -4.49
N CYS A 47 -8.62 0.96 -5.38
CA CYS A 47 -8.39 0.37 -6.69
C CYS A 47 -8.54 1.46 -7.75
N THR A 48 -7.88 1.26 -8.89
CA THR A 48 -8.06 2.12 -10.05
C THR A 48 -9.16 1.55 -10.93
N PRO A 49 -9.89 2.39 -11.68
CA PRO A 49 -10.85 1.91 -12.69
C PRO A 49 -10.16 1.30 -13.93
N CYS A 50 -8.84 1.30 -13.98
CA CYS A 50 -8.03 0.84 -15.10
C CYS A 50 -7.86 -0.69 -15.07
N LYS A 51 -7.49 -1.26 -16.23
CA LYS A 51 -7.24 -2.71 -16.38
C LYS A 51 -5.87 -3.16 -15.88
N ASP A 52 -5.12 -2.28 -15.25
CA ASP A 52 -3.73 -2.54 -14.85
C ASP A 52 -3.59 -3.26 -13.51
N GLY A 53 -4.70 -3.46 -12.79
CA GLY A 53 -4.72 -4.18 -11.53
C GLY A 53 -3.97 -3.46 -10.42
N PHE A 54 -3.92 -2.12 -10.48
CA PHE A 54 -3.32 -1.31 -9.44
C PHE A 54 -4.19 -1.28 -8.19
N ILE A 55 -3.54 -1.51 -7.05
CA ILE A 55 -4.14 -1.46 -5.72
C ILE A 55 -3.23 -0.67 -4.78
N CYS A 56 -3.84 0.24 -4.02
CA CYS A 56 -3.23 0.95 -2.90
C CYS A 56 -3.92 0.53 -1.60
N VAL A 57 -3.18 -0.13 -0.70
CA VAL A 57 -3.65 -0.39 0.66
C VAL A 57 -3.26 0.78 1.55
N LYS A 58 -4.27 1.43 2.12
CA LYS A 58 -4.13 2.52 3.09
C LYS A 58 -3.80 1.98 4.45
N THR A 59 -2.78 2.55 5.08
CA THR A 59 -2.32 2.11 6.39
C THR A 59 -2.42 3.24 7.41
N ARG A 60 -2.69 2.89 8.66
CA ARG A 60 -2.63 3.85 9.76
C ARG A 60 -1.16 4.17 10.05
N GLU A 61 -0.84 5.46 10.17
CA GLU A 61 0.50 5.87 10.57
C GLU A 61 0.84 5.30 11.95
N MET A 62 1.82 4.40 11.97
CA MET A 62 2.43 3.87 13.19
C MET A 62 3.92 4.21 13.20
N ARG A 63 4.51 4.25 14.39
CA ARG A 63 5.89 4.70 14.63
C ARG A 63 6.95 3.99 13.76
N ASP A 64 6.68 2.73 13.38
CA ASP A 64 7.53 1.90 12.52
C ASP A 64 6.98 1.67 11.10
N ASP A 65 5.79 2.19 10.79
CA ASP A 65 5.16 1.96 9.51
C ASP A 65 5.78 2.81 8.41
N ARG A 66 5.84 2.25 7.20
CA ARG A 66 6.47 2.85 6.03
C ARG A 66 5.46 3.62 5.17
N GLY A 67 4.19 3.66 5.59
CA GLY A 67 3.06 4.23 4.86
C GLY A 67 2.43 3.22 3.90
N ASP A 68 1.59 3.74 3.00
CA ASP A 68 0.73 2.97 2.11
C ASP A 68 1.47 1.92 1.27
N TRP A 69 0.79 0.82 0.96
CA TRP A 69 1.33 -0.24 0.12
C TRP A 69 0.75 -0.14 -1.28
N LEU A 70 1.63 -0.03 -2.27
CA LEU A 70 1.27 0.07 -3.68
C LEU A 70 1.67 -1.21 -4.41
N PHE A 71 0.75 -1.77 -5.19
CA PHE A 71 1.04 -2.97 -5.97
C PHE A 71 0.17 -3.13 -7.22
N LEU A 72 0.73 -3.85 -8.19
CA LEU A 72 0.03 -4.35 -9.37
C LEU A 72 -0.18 -5.86 -9.21
N VAL A 73 -1.40 -6.31 -9.49
CA VAL A 73 -1.80 -7.72 -9.42
C VAL A 73 -2.56 -8.13 -10.67
N ASP A 74 -2.38 -9.38 -11.10
CA ASP A 74 -3.01 -9.90 -12.31
C ASP A 74 -4.52 -10.14 -12.12
N TYR A 75 -4.94 -10.40 -10.86
CA TYR A 75 -6.32 -10.71 -10.49
C TYR A 75 -6.82 -9.78 -9.37
N PRO A 76 -7.06 -8.48 -9.64
CA PRO A 76 -7.40 -7.49 -8.62
C PRO A 76 -8.69 -7.84 -7.87
N CYS A 77 -9.73 -8.30 -8.57
CA CYS A 77 -10.99 -8.69 -7.94
C CYS A 77 -10.79 -9.81 -6.91
N GLU A 78 -10.06 -10.87 -7.28
CA GLU A 78 -9.79 -11.98 -6.37
C GLU A 78 -8.99 -11.52 -5.15
N VAL A 79 -7.92 -10.75 -5.37
CA VAL A 79 -7.08 -10.23 -4.28
C VAL A 79 -7.90 -9.37 -3.31
N VAL A 80 -8.69 -8.42 -3.83
CA VAL A 80 -9.51 -7.53 -3.00
C VAL A 80 -10.58 -8.32 -2.25
N THR A 81 -11.30 -9.22 -2.92
CA THR A 81 -12.31 -10.06 -2.28
C THR A 81 -11.71 -10.92 -1.17
N GLN A 82 -10.54 -11.52 -1.38
CA GLN A 82 -9.85 -12.29 -0.34
C GLN A 82 -9.42 -11.43 0.85
N MET A 83 -8.98 -10.18 0.61
CA MET A 83 -8.71 -9.24 1.70
C MET A 83 -9.98 -8.95 2.51
N PHE A 84 -11.10 -8.66 1.85
CA PHE A 84 -12.38 -8.38 2.52
C PHE A 84 -12.88 -9.57 3.33
N ILE A 85 -12.80 -10.78 2.78
CA ILE A 85 -13.17 -12.01 3.51
C ILE A 85 -12.30 -12.15 4.76
N ALA A 86 -11.00 -11.92 4.63
CA ALA A 86 -10.05 -12.05 5.73
C ALA A 86 -10.16 -10.94 6.79
N MET A 87 -10.55 -9.73 6.41
CA MET A 87 -10.83 -8.63 7.34
C MET A 87 -12.06 -8.90 8.22
N GLY A 88 -12.95 -9.80 7.79
CA GLY A 88 -14.20 -10.10 8.48
C GLY A 88 -15.31 -9.10 8.14
N ARG A 89 -16.55 -9.43 8.53
CA ARG A 89 -17.71 -8.54 8.38
C ARG A 89 -17.69 -7.49 9.49
N ASP A 90 -17.36 -6.27 9.13
CA ASP A 90 -17.74 -5.06 9.88
C ASP A 90 -18.83 -4.37 9.04
N ASP A 91 -19.96 -4.03 9.65
CA ASP A 91 -21.09 -3.39 8.96
C ASP A 91 -20.72 -1.98 8.43
N ASN A 92 -19.50 -1.48 8.72
CA ASN A 92 -18.91 -0.28 8.13
C ASN A 92 -17.98 -0.55 6.93
N ASN A 93 -17.91 -1.77 6.41
CA ASN A 93 -16.94 -2.20 5.39
C ASN A 93 -17.03 -1.45 4.05
N ASP A 94 -18.17 -0.85 3.71
CA ASP A 94 -18.32 -0.11 2.44
C ASP A 94 -17.41 1.13 2.34
N LYS A 95 -16.91 1.65 3.47
CA LYS A 95 -15.95 2.76 3.48
C LYS A 95 -14.51 2.33 3.18
N TYR A 96 -14.25 1.02 3.13
CA TYR A 96 -12.90 0.48 2.99
C TYR A 96 -12.51 0.20 1.54
N LEU A 97 -13.41 0.20 0.56
CA LEU A 97 -13.05 0.08 -0.86
C LEU A 97 -13.42 1.35 -1.61
N LYS A 98 -12.44 1.94 -2.29
CA LYS A 98 -12.66 3.07 -3.18
C LYS A 98 -12.17 2.74 -4.58
N LEU A 99 -12.92 3.22 -5.58
CA LEU A 99 -12.51 3.18 -6.97
C LEU A 99 -12.19 4.62 -7.40
N GLU A 100 -10.92 4.95 -7.54
CA GLU A 100 -10.47 6.33 -7.80
C GLU A 100 -9.43 6.34 -8.93
N SER A 101 -9.63 7.21 -9.93
CA SER A 101 -8.62 7.49 -10.96
C SER A 101 -7.52 8.45 -10.48
N LYS A 102 -7.79 9.13 -9.36
CA LYS A 102 -6.87 10.07 -8.72
C LYS A 102 -6.99 9.96 -7.21
N PHE A 103 -5.88 9.70 -6.53
CA PHE A 103 -5.86 9.57 -5.08
C PHE A 103 -4.50 9.98 -4.52
N GLN A 104 -4.50 10.37 -3.25
CA GLN A 104 -3.29 10.69 -2.51
C GLN A 104 -2.78 9.44 -1.81
N HIS A 105 -1.47 9.22 -1.69
CA HIS A 105 -0.90 8.17 -0.85
C HIS A 105 0.22 8.66 0.06
N THR A 106 0.36 7.99 1.19
CA THR A 106 1.30 8.34 2.25
C THR A 106 2.58 7.52 2.15
N ARG A 107 3.72 8.17 2.37
CA ARG A 107 5.02 7.52 2.58
C ARG A 107 5.67 8.08 3.84
N ARG A 108 6.37 7.23 4.61
CA ARG A 108 7.26 7.72 5.66
C ARG A 108 8.37 8.60 5.08
N SER A 109 8.47 9.85 5.55
CA SER A 109 9.63 10.71 5.27
C SER A 109 10.86 10.12 5.97
N THR A 110 11.99 10.03 5.27
CA THR A 110 13.25 9.62 5.90
C THR A 110 13.72 10.75 6.81
N GLY A 111 13.61 10.56 8.13
CA GLY A 111 14.26 11.43 9.11
C GLY A 111 15.78 11.42 8.91
N SER A 112 16.41 12.58 9.07
CA SER A 112 17.85 12.70 9.28
C SER A 112 18.17 12.31 10.72
N PHE A 113 19.24 11.55 10.92
CA PHE A 113 19.84 11.42 12.25
C PHE A 113 20.50 12.75 12.60
N SER A 114 20.18 13.33 13.75
CA SER A 114 21.01 14.38 14.34
C SER A 114 22.21 13.73 15.03
N ASP A 115 23.34 14.46 15.07
CA ASP A 115 24.60 13.97 15.64
C ASP A 115 24.51 13.60 17.15
N ASP A 116 23.43 14.01 17.82
CA ASP A 116 23.13 13.70 19.23
C ASP A 116 22.35 12.39 19.43
N GLY A 117 22.07 11.65 18.36
CA GLY A 117 21.35 10.37 18.42
C GLY A 117 19.84 10.51 18.61
N THR A 118 19.28 11.73 18.56
CA THR A 118 17.83 11.90 18.54
C THR A 118 17.27 11.60 17.13
N VAL A 119 16.14 10.89 17.10
CA VAL A 119 15.41 10.59 15.85
C VAL A 119 14.20 11.51 15.81
N GLU A 120 14.29 12.61 15.06
CA GLU A 120 13.11 13.37 14.69
C GLU A 120 12.31 12.57 13.64
N ALA A 121 11.16 12.04 14.07
CA ALA A 121 10.18 11.50 13.14
C ALA A 121 9.62 12.65 12.31
N ARG A 122 10.10 12.79 11.06
CA ARG A 122 9.49 13.72 10.10
C ARG A 122 8.08 13.23 9.76
N PRO A 123 7.09 14.14 9.64
CA PRO A 123 5.74 13.79 9.24
C PRO A 123 5.76 13.06 7.89
N SER A 124 4.75 12.25 7.67
CA SER A 124 4.59 11.52 6.42
C SER A 124 4.44 12.49 5.23
N GLU A 125 4.93 12.06 4.06
CA GLU A 125 4.80 12.80 2.81
C GLU A 125 3.62 12.23 2.01
N THR A 126 2.77 13.13 1.50
CA THR A 126 1.60 12.79 0.68
C THR A 126 1.91 13.02 -0.79
N PHE A 127 1.69 12.01 -1.62
CA PHE A 127 1.93 12.03 -3.07
C PHE A 127 0.62 11.87 -3.82
N HIS A 128 0.47 12.55 -4.96
CA HIS A 128 -0.67 12.37 -5.84
C HIS A 128 -0.39 11.29 -6.89
N ILE A 129 -1.29 10.32 -6.99
CA ILE A 129 -1.34 9.35 -8.06
C ILE A 129 -2.52 9.69 -8.96
N GLU A 130 -2.29 9.78 -10.26
CA GLU A 130 -3.31 10.09 -11.26
C GLU A 130 -3.09 9.25 -12.52
N TYR A 131 -4.19 8.82 -13.13
CA TYR A 131 -4.15 8.23 -14.47
C TYR A 131 -4.47 9.27 -15.52
N GLU A 132 -3.53 9.52 -16.42
CA GLU A 132 -3.80 10.24 -17.65
C GLU A 132 -4.39 9.28 -18.68
N ASN A 133 -5.58 9.62 -19.18
CA ASN A 133 -6.32 8.88 -20.21
C ASN A 133 -6.55 7.38 -19.89
N TYR A 134 -6.57 7.00 -18.61
CA TYR A 134 -6.70 5.61 -18.14
C TYR A 134 -5.57 4.65 -18.58
N GLU A 135 -4.46 5.18 -19.11
CA GLU A 135 -3.35 4.38 -19.65
C GLU A 135 -2.04 4.63 -18.91
N THR A 136 -1.79 5.88 -18.48
CA THR A 136 -0.50 6.25 -17.89
C THR A 136 -0.65 6.62 -16.42
N LEU A 137 0.04 5.87 -15.55
CA LEU A 137 0.19 6.20 -14.13
C LEU A 137 1.21 7.33 -13.96
N VAL A 138 0.76 8.49 -13.50
CA VAL A 138 1.61 9.64 -13.19
C VAL A 138 1.63 9.87 -11.69
N ILE A 139 2.82 10.14 -11.14
CA ILE A 139 3.02 10.36 -9.71
C ILE A 139 3.71 11.70 -9.48
N TYR A 140 3.03 12.58 -8.77
CA TYR A 140 3.48 13.95 -8.50
C TYR A 140 3.88 14.12 -7.03
N THR A 141 5.00 14.81 -6.79
CA THR A 141 5.39 15.35 -5.48
C THR A 141 4.78 16.74 -5.28
N LEU A 142 4.14 16.97 -4.13
CA LEU A 142 3.75 18.30 -3.67
C LEU A 142 4.93 19.03 -3.02
#